data_AF-A0A3N1AUS0-F1
#
_entry.id   AF-A0A3N1AUS0-F1
#
_cell.length_a   1.000
_cell.length_b   1.000
_cell.length_c   1.000
_cell.angle_alpha   90.00
_cell.angle_beta   90.00
_cell.angle_gamma   90.00
#
_symmetry.space_group_name_H-M   'P 1'
#
loop_
_entity.id
_entity.type
_entity.pdbx_description
1 polymer ?
#
loop_
_entity_poly.entity_id
_entity_poly.type
_entity_poly.pdbx_seq_one_letter_code
_entity_poly.pdbx_strand_id
1 'polypeptide(L)'
;MFRRNLYRIAAVTVVFLATVAGSAPAYAADPENRAPYSLPVIITNITNWIIGILVGVATLFLTIGGLRRLAAGGDPTEIEKSNSAFKNALLGYALAVLAPILLAIVRSWIGG
;
A
#
# COMPACT_ATOMS: atom_id res chain seq x y z
N MET A 1 23.50 8.18 -17.84
CA MET A 1 22.18 8.42 -17.19
C MET A 1 21.42 7.13 -16.84
N PHE A 2 21.42 6.10 -17.70
CA PHE A 2 20.73 4.82 -17.50
C PHE A 2 21.10 4.03 -16.23
N ARG A 3 22.38 4.00 -15.84
CA ARG A 3 22.84 3.27 -14.64
C ARG A 3 22.17 3.77 -13.36
N ARG A 4 22.00 5.09 -13.22
CA ARG A 4 21.38 5.71 -12.03
C ARG A 4 19.89 5.39 -11.93
N ASN A 5 19.20 5.15 -13.04
CA ASN A 5 17.79 4.77 -13.05
C ASN A 5 17.63 3.27 -12.70
N LEU A 6 18.55 2.41 -13.15
CA LEU A 6 18.56 0.99 -12.75
C LEU A 6 18.72 0.81 -11.23
N TYR A 7 19.65 1.54 -10.59
CA TYR A 7 19.83 1.46 -9.13
C TYR A 7 18.61 1.94 -8.35
N ARG A 8 17.89 2.97 -8.85
CA ARG A 8 16.67 3.48 -8.19
C ARG A 8 15.52 2.49 -8.30
N ILE A 9 15.35 1.86 -9.46
CA ILE A 9 14.33 0.82 -9.65
C ILE A 9 14.64 -0.37 -8.74
N ALA A 10 15.87 -0.88 -8.77
CA ALA A 10 16.28 -1.99 -7.90
C ALA A 10 16.10 -1.68 -6.41
N ALA A 11 16.47 -0.47 -5.97
CA ALA A 11 16.29 -0.06 -4.58
C ALA A 11 14.81 0.00 -4.18
N VAL A 12 13.94 0.55 -5.03
CA VAL A 12 12.49 0.60 -4.75
C VAL A 12 11.89 -0.80 -4.69
N THR A 13 12.26 -1.68 -5.63
CA THR A 13 11.76 -3.06 -5.64
C THR A 13 12.26 -3.86 -4.43
N VAL A 14 13.52 -3.67 -4.02
CA VAL A 14 14.10 -4.34 -2.86
C VAL A 14 13.47 -3.84 -1.56
N VAL A 15 13.23 -2.52 -1.42
CA VAL A 15 12.54 -1.96 -0.26
C VAL A 15 11.10 -2.47 -0.20
N PHE A 16 10.39 -2.50 -1.34
CA PHE A 16 9.04 -3.02 -1.42
C PHE A 16 8.98 -4.51 -1.04
N LEU A 17 9.88 -5.33 -1.59
CA LEU A 17 10.01 -6.74 -1.24
C LEU A 17 10.37 -6.94 0.23
N ALA A 18 11.25 -6.13 0.80
CA ALA A 18 11.62 -6.20 2.21
C ALA A 18 10.43 -5.85 3.13
N THR A 19 9.62 -4.85 2.75
CA THR A 19 8.40 -4.50 3.51
C THR A 19 7.31 -5.57 3.42
N VAL A 20 7.17 -6.23 2.28
CA VAL A 20 6.22 -7.35 2.10
C VAL A 20 6.70 -8.62 2.80
N ALA A 21 8.01 -8.91 2.78
CA ALA A 21 8.57 -10.06 3.49
C ALA A 21 8.51 -9.89 5.02
N GLY A 22 8.56 -8.65 5.52
CA GLY A 22 8.43 -8.32 6.94
C GLY A 22 6.99 -8.24 7.45
N SER A 23 5.97 -8.23 6.58
CA SER A 23 4.58 -8.28 7.02
C SER A 23 4.24 -9.71 7.44
N ALA A 24 4.45 -10.01 8.73
CA ALA A 24 3.91 -11.23 9.32
C ALA A 24 2.38 -11.24 9.10
N PRO A 25 1.79 -12.33 8.60
CA PRO A 25 0.34 -12.44 8.53
C PRO A 25 -0.20 -12.37 9.96
N ALA A 26 -0.98 -11.34 10.27
CA ALA A 26 -1.66 -11.16 11.54
C ALA A 26 -2.67 -12.30 11.87
N TYR A 27 -2.79 -13.29 10.99
CA TYR A 27 -3.70 -14.43 11.09
C TYR A 27 -3.17 -15.59 11.95
N ALA A 28 -1.95 -15.52 12.48
CA ALA A 28 -1.31 -16.62 13.22
C ALA A 28 -1.02 -16.29 14.70
N ALA A 29 -1.91 -15.57 15.38
CA ALA A 29 -1.91 -15.53 16.84
C ALA A 29 -2.67 -16.75 17.39
N ASP A 30 -2.02 -17.50 18.28
CA ASP A 30 -2.48 -18.74 18.92
C ASP A 30 -3.96 -18.75 19.38
N PRO A 31 -4.64 -19.91 19.35
CA PRO A 31 -6.06 -20.04 19.71
C PRO A 31 -6.34 -20.08 21.22
N GLU A 32 -5.41 -19.67 22.11
CA GLU A 32 -5.51 -20.01 23.54
C GLU A 32 -5.90 -18.87 24.50
N ASN A 33 -6.30 -17.68 24.04
CA ASN A 33 -6.86 -16.68 24.96
C ASN A 33 -8.17 -16.11 24.44
N ARG A 34 -9.28 -16.76 24.78
CA ARG A 34 -10.64 -16.26 24.52
C ARG A 34 -11.03 -15.12 25.47
N ALA A 35 -10.14 -14.15 25.66
CA ALA A 35 -10.59 -12.83 26.07
C ALA A 35 -11.31 -12.21 24.86
N PRO A 36 -12.52 -11.63 25.03
CA PRO A 36 -13.15 -10.87 23.96
C PRO A 36 -12.16 -9.82 23.46
N TYR A 37 -11.88 -9.79 22.16
CA TYR A 37 -11.05 -8.72 21.58
C TYR A 37 -11.67 -7.37 22.00
N SER A 38 -10.87 -6.53 22.65
CA SER A 38 -11.34 -5.20 23.01
C SER A 38 -11.70 -4.42 21.73
N LEU A 39 -12.71 -3.55 21.80
CA LEU A 39 -13.15 -2.75 20.64
C LEU A 39 -11.98 -2.02 19.95
N PRO A 40 -11.00 -1.43 20.67
CA PRO A 40 -9.84 -0.80 20.04
C PRO A 40 -8.99 -1.78 19.20
N VAL A 41 -8.89 -3.04 19.61
CA VAL A 41 -8.13 -4.07 18.87
C VAL A 41 -8.85 -4.43 17.57
N ILE A 42 -10.17 -4.68 17.63
CA ILE A 42 -10.98 -5.01 16.45
C ILE A 42 -10.91 -3.88 15.42
N ILE A 43 -11.07 -2.63 15.87
CA ILE A 43 -10.99 -1.45 14.99
C ILE A 43 -9.60 -1.36 14.34
N THR A 44 -8.52 -1.54 15.10
CA THR A 44 -7.15 -1.54 14.53
C THR A 44 -6.99 -2.60 13.46
N ASN A 45 -7.44 -3.82 13.73
CA ASN A 45 -7.26 -4.96 12.84
C ASN A 45 -8.02 -4.77 11.53
N ILE A 46 -9.28 -4.30 11.59
CA ILE A 46 -10.08 -3.99 10.40
C ILE A 46 -9.45 -2.84 9.61
N THR A 47 -9.00 -1.76 10.26
CA THR A 47 -8.32 -0.65 9.58
C THR A 47 -7.06 -1.12 8.86
N ASN A 48 -6.22 -1.93 9.52
CA ASN A 48 -5.01 -2.48 8.92
C ASN A 48 -5.33 -3.39 7.73
N TRP A 49 -6.38 -4.20 7.83
CA TRP A 49 -6.83 -5.05 6.73
C TRP A 49 -7.31 -4.23 5.52
N ILE A 50 -8.11 -3.18 5.74
CA ILE A 50 -8.57 -2.27 4.68
C ILE A 50 -7.37 -1.57 4.02
N ILE A 51 -6.43 -1.04 4.81
CA ILE A 51 -5.18 -0.43 4.30
C ILE A 51 -4.40 -1.42 3.45
N GLY A 52 -4.28 -2.67 3.90
CA GLY A 52 -3.62 -3.74 3.15
C GLY A 52 -4.23 -3.96 1.76
N ILE A 53 -5.57 -3.95 1.66
CA ILE A 53 -6.27 -4.07 0.38
C ILE A 53 -6.01 -2.85 -0.51
N LEU A 54 -6.12 -1.63 0.04
CA LEU A 54 -5.86 -0.40 -0.72
C LEU A 54 -4.44 -0.39 -1.30
N VAL A 55 -3.46 -0.72 -0.46
CA VAL A 55 -2.05 -0.82 -0.86
C VAL A 55 -1.84 -1.91 -1.91
N GLY A 56 -2.47 -3.07 -1.74
CA GLY A 56 -2.42 -4.16 -2.72
C GLY A 56 -2.94 -3.73 -4.09
N VAL A 57 -4.13 -3.12 -4.14
CA VAL A 57 -4.73 -2.63 -5.39
C VAL A 57 -3.89 -1.50 -6.01
N ALA A 58 -3.39 -0.56 -5.21
CA ALA A 58 -2.51 0.50 -5.69
C ALA A 58 -1.21 -0.06 -6.31
N THR A 59 -0.64 -1.10 -5.71
CA THR A 59 0.55 -1.80 -6.24
C THR A 59 0.25 -2.44 -7.58
N LEU A 60 -0.94 -3.04 -7.76
CA LEU A 60 -1.35 -3.62 -9.04
C LEU A 60 -1.47 -2.56 -10.13
N PHE A 61 -2.14 -1.44 -9.87
CA PHE A 61 -2.22 -0.33 -10.82
C PHE A 61 -0.85 0.25 -11.15
N LEU A 62 0.05 0.33 -10.17
CA LEU A 62 1.43 0.78 -10.36
C LEU A 62 2.22 -0.20 -11.25
N THR A 63 2.02 -1.50 -11.07
CA THR A 63 2.68 -2.56 -11.87
C THR A 63 2.18 -2.54 -13.31
N ILE A 64 0.86 -2.48 -13.52
CA ILE A 64 0.24 -2.43 -14.85
C ILE A 64 0.64 -1.13 -15.58
N GLY A 65 0.61 0.02 -14.88
CA GLY A 65 1.05 1.30 -15.43
C GLY A 65 2.54 1.31 -15.78
N GLY A 66 3.38 0.69 -14.94
CA GLY A 66 4.81 0.51 -15.19
C GLY A 66 5.08 -0.34 -16.42
N LEU A 67 4.44 -1.51 -16.54
CA LEU A 67 4.60 -2.39 -17.69
C LEU A 67 4.15 -1.70 -18.99
N ARG A 68 3.03 -0.98 -18.94
CA ARG A 68 2.52 -0.18 -20.07
C ARG A 68 3.49 0.92 -20.48
N ARG A 69 4.11 1.62 -19.53
CA ARG A 69 5.13 2.63 -19.83
C ARG A 69 6.37 2.04 -20.50
N LEU A 70 6.78 0.84 -20.10
CA LEU A 70 7.93 0.14 -20.71
C LEU A 70 7.63 -0.32 -22.13
N ALA A 71 6.41 -0.79 -22.39
CA ALA A 71 5.97 -1.24 -23.71
C ALA A 71 5.67 -0.10 -24.70
N ALA A 72 5.58 1.15 -24.23
CA ALA A 72 5.14 2.29 -25.03
C ALA A 72 6.10 2.67 -26.18
N GLY A 73 7.37 2.25 -26.17
CA GLY A 73 8.32 2.51 -27.27
C GLY A 73 8.55 3.99 -27.61
N GLY A 74 8.08 4.92 -26.78
CA GLY A 74 8.11 6.37 -27.04
C GLY A 74 6.80 6.98 -27.54
N ASP A 75 5.74 6.17 -27.76
CA ASP A 75 4.42 6.70 -28.15
C ASP A 75 3.83 7.56 -27.02
N PRO A 76 3.56 8.86 -27.27
CA PRO A 76 2.98 9.77 -26.27
C PRO A 76 1.61 9.30 -25.78
N THR A 77 0.85 8.55 -26.59
CA THR A 77 -0.49 8.06 -26.24
C THR A 77 -0.45 7.03 -25.11
N GLU A 78 0.47 6.05 -25.21
CA GLU A 78 0.63 5.01 -24.19
C GLU A 78 1.29 5.57 -22.91
N ILE A 79 2.13 6.60 -23.06
CA ILE A 79 2.69 7.37 -21.94
C ILE A 79 1.55 8.05 -21.15
N GLU A 80 0.62 8.72 -21.81
CA GLU A 80 -0.47 9.41 -21.12
C GLU A 80 -1.42 8.43 -20.41
N LYS A 81 -1.72 7.29 -21.03
CA LYS A 81 -2.50 6.21 -20.39
C LYS A 81 -1.82 5.67 -19.13
N SER A 82 -0.49 5.50 -19.15
CA SER A 82 0.25 5.08 -17.96
C SER A 82 0.26 6.15 -16.86
N ASN A 83 0.29 7.44 -17.19
CA ASN A 83 0.19 8.53 -16.21
C ASN A 83 -1.17 8.49 -15.49
N SER A 84 -2.26 8.21 -16.21
CA SER A 84 -3.58 8.03 -15.61
C SER A 84 -3.59 6.85 -14.61
N ALA A 85 -2.99 5.71 -14.98
CA ALA A 85 -2.86 4.58 -14.08
C ALA A 85 -2.05 4.92 -12.81
N PHE A 86 -0.95 5.67 -12.93
CA PHE A 86 -0.18 6.13 -11.78
C PHE A 86 -0.95 7.10 -10.90
N LYS A 87 -1.73 8.03 -11.46
CA LYS A 87 -2.59 8.94 -10.69
C LYS A 87 -3.58 8.17 -9.81
N ASN A 88 -4.22 7.13 -10.37
CA ASN A 88 -5.14 6.27 -9.62
C ASN A 88 -4.42 5.46 -8.53
N ALA A 89 -3.23 4.92 -8.81
CA ALA A 89 -2.42 4.23 -7.80
C ALA A 89 -2.01 5.17 -6.66
N LEU A 90 -1.55 6.38 -6.97
CA LEU A 90 -1.19 7.39 -5.98
C LEU A 90 -2.39 7.79 -5.12
N LEU A 91 -3.57 7.94 -5.72
CA LEU A 91 -4.80 8.21 -4.98
C LEU A 91 -5.10 7.09 -3.98
N GLY A 92 -4.94 5.83 -4.38
CA GLY A 92 -5.10 4.67 -3.48
C GLY A 92 -4.13 4.69 -2.31
N TYR A 93 -2.85 5.01 -2.54
CA TYR A 93 -1.87 5.19 -1.47
C TYR A 93 -2.17 6.37 -0.56
N ALA A 94 -2.61 7.51 -1.12
CA ALA A 94 -2.98 8.68 -0.33
C ALA A 94 -4.14 8.36 0.62
N LEU A 95 -5.17 7.66 0.13
CA LEU A 95 -6.29 7.20 0.97
C LEU A 95 -5.85 6.21 2.06
N ALA A 96 -4.92 5.32 1.75
CA ALA A 96 -4.39 4.35 2.71
C ALA A 96 -3.67 5.03 3.89
N VAL A 97 -2.88 6.08 3.63
CA VAL A 97 -2.16 6.84 4.67
C VAL A 97 -3.11 7.70 5.51
N LEU A 98 -4.23 8.15 4.94
CA LEU A 98 -5.22 8.95 5.67
C LEU A 98 -6.00 8.14 6.71
N ALA A 99 -6.29 6.86 6.43
CA ALA A 99 -7.07 6.00 7.33
C ALA A 99 -6.54 5.94 8.78
N PRO A 100 -5.25 5.67 9.05
CA PRO A 100 -4.72 5.61 10.41
C PRO A 100 -4.68 6.98 11.08
N ILE A 101 -4.48 8.06 10.33
CA ILE A 101 -4.48 9.43 10.87
C ILE A 101 -5.87 9.79 11.40
N LEU A 102 -6.91 9.52 10.64
CA LEU A 102 -8.30 9.73 11.07
C LEU A 102 -8.64 8.89 12.30
N LEU A 103 -8.20 7.62 12.33
CA LEU A 103 -8.38 6.75 13.48
C LEU A 103 -7.66 7.26 14.73
N ALA A 104 -6.44 7.78 14.58
CA ALA A 104 -5.66 8.35 15.69
C ALA A 104 -6.37 9.58 16.28
N ILE A 105 -6.92 10.46 15.43
CA ILE A 105 -7.73 11.59 15.87
C ILE A 105 -8.91 11.07 16.67
N VAL A 106 -9.73 10.16 16.11
CA VAL A 106 -10.91 9.59 16.79
C VAL A 106 -10.56 8.99 18.16
N ARG A 107 -9.45 8.25 18.26
CA ARG A 107 -8.97 7.71 19.55
C ARG A 107 -8.63 8.79 20.57
N SER A 108 -8.07 9.92 20.13
CA SER A 108 -7.76 11.06 21.00
C SER A 108 -8.99 11.66 21.68
N TRP A 109 -10.18 11.55 21.07
CA TRP A 109 -11.44 12.05 21.67
C TRP A 109 -12.08 11.05 22.63
N ILE A 110 -11.89 9.74 22.39
CA ILE A 110 -12.57 8.66 23.12
C ILE A 110 -11.72 8.12 24.27
N GLY A 111 -10.41 8.41 24.28
CA GLY A 111 -9.45 7.86 25.25
C GLY A 111 -8.35 8.82 25.69
N GLY A 112 -8.68 10.11 25.84
CA GLY A 112 -8.10 10.92 26.91
C GLY A 112 -8.77 10.63 28.24
#